data_AF-A0A967ESC1-F1
#
_entry.id   AF-A0A967ESC1-F1
#
_cell.length_a   1.000
_cell.length_b   1.000
_cell.length_c   1.000
_cell.angle_alpha   90.00
_cell.angle_beta   90.00
_cell.angle_gamma   90.00
#
_symmetry.space_group_name_H-M   'P 1'
#
loop_
_entity.id
_entity.type
_entity.pdbx_description
1 polymer ?
#
loop_
_entity_poly.entity_id
_entity_poly.type
_entity_poly.pdbx_seq_one_letter_code
_entity_poly.pdbx_strand_id
1 'polypeptide(L)'
;MALIRRIGLIFILLLVASCATNRYGPWYTPAGNIVSNSIMVEFEGFKDCGTDKVVFIRFLGRQYAHDREGQLGTLTAPDGTVLTYAELDGPPAGSEATGVRHQDREIWRDSADIENYLYIVYDSGFTQRWPRAEVRCER
;
A
#
# COMPACT_ATOMS: atom_id res chain seq x y z
N MET A 1 -32.12 48.95 30.98
CA MET A 1 -32.91 48.33 29.89
C MET A 1 -32.05 47.28 29.22
N ALA A 2 -32.38 46.00 29.44
CA ALA A 2 -31.69 44.87 28.84
C ALA A 2 -32.21 44.70 27.40
N LEU A 3 -31.31 44.81 26.42
CA LEU A 3 -31.65 44.67 25.00
C LEU A 3 -30.95 43.40 24.45
N ILE A 4 -31.75 42.33 24.32
CA ILE A 4 -31.73 41.35 23.20
C ILE A 4 -30.36 40.68 22.95
N ARG A 5 -29.99 39.58 23.63
CA ARG A 5 -30.34 38.17 23.35
C ARG A 5 -30.49 37.82 21.84
N ARG A 6 -29.48 37.06 21.35
CA ARG A 6 -29.46 36.18 20.17
C ARG A 6 -29.22 36.87 18.81
N ILE A 7 -28.09 36.53 18.17
CA ILE A 7 -27.99 35.97 16.81
C ILE A 7 -26.49 35.70 16.49
N GLY A 8 -26.17 34.47 16.07
CA GLY A 8 -24.91 34.02 15.46
C GLY A 8 -23.82 33.61 16.47
N LEU A 9 -23.61 32.36 16.85
CA LEU A 9 -23.68 31.12 16.05
C LEU A 9 -22.84 31.21 14.77
N ILE A 10 -21.57 31.60 14.95
CA ILE A 10 -20.45 31.22 14.08
C ILE A 10 -19.61 30.29 14.99
N PHE A 11 -19.81 28.98 15.10
CA PHE A 11 -20.01 27.92 14.10
C PHE A 11 -18.97 27.87 12.99
N ILE A 12 -17.70 27.96 13.38
CA ILE A 12 -16.59 27.24 12.74
C ILE A 12 -15.68 26.83 13.92
N LEU A 13 -15.92 25.75 14.66
CA LEU A 13 -15.71 24.37 14.21
C LEU A 13 -14.54 24.27 13.21
N LEU A 14 -13.38 24.82 13.59
CA LEU A 14 -12.10 24.29 13.13
C LEU A 14 -11.92 22.92 13.81
N LEU A 15 -12.66 21.96 13.26
CA LEU A 15 -12.47 20.55 13.46
C LEU A 15 -11.01 20.23 13.19
N VAL A 16 -10.37 19.77 14.26
CA VAL A 16 -9.15 19.00 14.30
C VAL A 16 -9.18 17.95 13.19
N ALA A 17 -8.59 18.25 12.03
CA ALA A 17 -8.10 17.20 11.15
C ALA A 17 -6.70 16.88 11.64
N SER A 18 -6.62 16.16 12.76
CA SER A 18 -5.51 15.25 12.97
C SER A 18 -5.46 14.41 11.70
N CYS A 19 -4.48 14.69 10.84
CA CYS A 19 -4.04 13.77 9.81
C CYS A 19 -3.52 12.53 10.55
N ALA A 20 -4.44 11.68 11.02
CA ALA A 20 -4.20 10.26 10.99
C ALA A 20 -4.13 9.93 9.50
N THR A 21 -2.98 10.23 8.88
CA THR A 21 -2.60 9.66 7.61
C THR A 21 -2.69 8.17 7.84
N ASN A 22 -3.78 7.56 7.39
CA ASN A 22 -3.88 6.13 7.30
C ASN A 22 -2.71 5.75 6.40
N ARG A 23 -1.62 5.28 7.02
CA ARG A 23 -0.35 5.03 6.31
C ARG A 23 -0.55 3.97 5.23
N TYR A 24 -1.63 3.20 5.37
CA TYR A 24 -2.07 2.13 4.51
C TYR A 24 -3.52 2.37 4.10
N GLY A 25 -3.81 2.34 2.80
CA GLY A 25 -5.16 2.45 2.22
C GLY A 25 -5.97 3.72 2.58
N PRO A 26 -7.15 3.92 1.98
CA PRO A 26 -7.75 3.15 0.89
C PRO A 26 -7.06 3.39 -0.45
N TRP A 27 -7.13 2.40 -1.33
CA TRP A 27 -6.67 2.50 -2.72
C TRP A 27 -7.88 2.72 -3.64
N TYR A 28 -7.64 3.33 -4.79
CA TYR A 28 -8.68 3.75 -5.72
C TYR A 28 -8.46 3.14 -7.10
N THR A 29 -9.55 2.68 -7.70
CA THR A 29 -9.61 2.18 -9.08
C THR A 29 -9.38 3.32 -10.08
N PRO A 30 -9.10 3.03 -11.37
CA PRO A 30 -8.99 4.07 -12.40
C PRO A 30 -10.22 4.98 -12.51
N ALA A 31 -11.40 4.46 -12.15
CA ALA A 31 -12.66 5.20 -12.15
C ALA A 31 -12.90 6.04 -10.89
N GLY A 32 -11.95 6.06 -9.93
CA GLY A 32 -12.05 6.81 -8.68
C GLY A 32 -12.83 6.13 -7.55
N ASN A 33 -13.31 4.90 -7.75
CA ASN A 33 -13.97 4.13 -6.70
C ASN A 33 -12.94 3.47 -5.77
N ILE A 34 -13.28 3.31 -4.48
CA ILE A 34 -12.46 2.54 -3.54
C ILE A 34 -12.31 1.10 -4.06
N VAL A 35 -11.08 0.60 -4.09
CA VAL A 35 -10.78 -0.78 -4.47
C VAL A 35 -11.27 -1.71 -3.37
N SER A 36 -11.94 -2.80 -3.75
CA SER A 36 -12.35 -3.84 -2.82
C SER A 36 -11.14 -4.47 -2.13
N ASN A 37 -11.23 -4.76 -0.83
CA ASN A 37 -10.21 -5.51 -0.08
C ASN A 37 -9.93 -6.90 -0.68
N SER A 38 -10.85 -7.47 -1.47
CA SER A 38 -10.63 -8.72 -2.20
C SER A 38 -9.69 -8.57 -3.41
N ILE A 39 -9.55 -7.35 -3.93
CA ILE A 39 -8.67 -7.02 -5.06
C ILE A 39 -7.37 -6.46 -4.54
N MET A 40 -7.43 -5.54 -3.59
CA MET A 40 -6.26 -4.86 -3.07
C MET A 40 -6.46 -4.50 -1.60
N VAL A 41 -5.51 -4.90 -0.75
CA VAL A 41 -5.39 -4.40 0.62
C VAL A 41 -3.91 -4.23 0.98
N GLU A 42 -3.60 -3.11 1.62
CA GLU A 42 -2.29 -2.85 2.23
C GLU A 42 -2.46 -2.87 3.74
N PHE A 43 -1.56 -3.57 4.43
CA PHE A 43 -1.62 -3.74 5.87
C PHE A 43 -0.23 -4.00 6.47
N GLU A 44 -0.05 -3.64 7.73
CA GLU A 44 1.12 -4.00 8.51
C GLU A 44 0.94 -5.42 9.05
N GLY A 45 2.02 -6.19 9.13
CA GLY A 45 1.99 -7.53 9.69
C GLY A 45 1.67 -7.54 11.19
N PHE A 46 1.69 -8.73 11.76
CA PHE A 46 1.21 -8.95 13.12
C PHE A 46 2.34 -9.34 14.05
N LYS A 47 2.32 -8.78 15.26
CA LYS A 47 3.32 -9.06 16.30
C LYS A 47 3.37 -10.53 16.70
N ASP A 48 2.21 -11.19 16.77
CA ASP A 48 2.12 -12.62 17.10
C ASP A 48 2.77 -13.51 16.03
N CYS A 49 2.94 -12.97 14.82
CA CYS A 49 3.61 -13.64 13.70
C CYS A 49 5.09 -13.21 13.54
N GLY A 50 5.58 -12.29 14.39
CA GLY A 50 6.93 -11.70 14.25
C GLY A 50 7.11 -10.84 13.00
N THR A 51 6.02 -10.35 12.41
CA THR A 51 6.01 -9.55 11.17
C THR A 51 5.47 -8.13 11.37
N ASP A 52 5.42 -7.66 12.62
CA ASP A 52 4.88 -6.35 13.01
C ASP A 52 5.62 -5.16 12.41
N LYS A 53 6.72 -5.36 11.70
CA LYS A 53 7.43 -4.30 10.98
C LYS A 53 7.48 -4.51 9.48
N VAL A 54 6.79 -5.55 8.99
CA VAL A 54 6.65 -5.84 7.58
C VAL A 54 5.37 -5.20 7.07
N VAL A 55 5.46 -4.47 5.96
CA VAL A 55 4.28 -3.99 5.26
C VAL A 55 3.94 -4.98 4.15
N PHE A 56 2.69 -5.39 4.09
CA PHE A 56 2.17 -6.28 3.06
C PHE A 56 1.20 -5.56 2.13
N ILE A 57 1.25 -5.92 0.86
CA ILE A 57 0.18 -5.67 -0.10
C ILE A 57 -0.33 -7.01 -0.58
N ARG A 58 -1.63 -7.25 -0.42
CA ARG A 58 -2.33 -8.32 -1.13
C ARG A 58 -2.99 -7.71 -2.35
N PHE A 59 -2.59 -8.16 -3.53
CA PHE A 59 -3.11 -7.68 -4.80
C PHE A 59 -3.51 -8.87 -5.68
N LEU A 60 -4.77 -8.93 -6.11
CA LEU A 60 -5.37 -10.02 -6.88
C LEU A 60 -5.06 -11.42 -6.31
N GLY A 61 -5.17 -11.55 -4.98
CA GLY A 61 -4.97 -12.81 -4.26
C GLY A 61 -3.50 -13.17 -3.99
N ARG A 62 -2.53 -12.36 -4.43
CA ARG A 62 -1.11 -12.56 -4.15
C ARG A 62 -0.62 -11.59 -3.11
N GLN A 63 0.26 -12.05 -2.23
CA GLN A 63 0.83 -11.23 -1.15
C GLN A 63 2.28 -10.88 -1.45
N TYR A 64 2.60 -9.60 -1.32
CA TYR A 64 3.92 -9.02 -1.54
C TYR A 64 4.33 -8.26 -0.28
N ALA A 65 5.62 -8.22 0.01
CA ALA A 65 6.13 -7.64 1.24
C ALA A 65 7.19 -6.57 1.00
N HIS A 66 7.19 -5.60 1.89
CA HIS A 66 8.28 -4.68 2.13
C HIS A 66 8.76 -4.91 3.55
N ASP A 67 9.89 -5.61 3.63
CA ASP A 67 10.53 -6.00 4.88
C ASP A 67 11.91 -5.34 4.97
N ARG A 68 11.98 -4.22 5.70
CA ARG A 68 13.23 -3.47 5.87
C ARG A 68 14.16 -4.09 6.90
N GLU A 69 13.63 -4.89 7.81
CA GLU A 69 14.38 -5.43 8.94
C GLU A 69 14.76 -6.91 8.77
N GLY A 70 14.30 -7.54 7.69
CA GLY A 70 14.58 -8.95 7.41
C GLY A 70 13.80 -9.92 8.28
N GLN A 71 12.66 -9.51 8.83
CA GLN A 71 11.79 -10.36 9.65
C GLN A 71 11.27 -11.60 8.89
N LEU A 72 11.17 -11.53 7.56
CA LEU A 72 10.75 -12.64 6.70
C LEU A 72 11.88 -13.61 6.33
N GLY A 73 13.14 -13.23 6.60
CA GLY A 73 14.30 -13.98 6.13
C GLY A 73 14.38 -14.03 4.59
N THR A 74 14.91 -15.13 4.05
CA THR A 74 15.05 -15.30 2.60
C THR A 74 13.73 -15.73 1.98
N LEU A 75 13.24 -14.93 1.02
CA LEU A 75 12.09 -15.25 0.18
C LEU A 75 12.57 -15.94 -1.10
N THR A 76 11.85 -16.98 -1.52
CA THR A 76 12.23 -17.79 -2.69
C THR A 76 10.99 -18.08 -3.54
N ALA A 77 11.12 -17.92 -4.85
CA ALA A 77 10.11 -18.32 -5.83
C ALA A 77 10.01 -19.86 -5.93
N PRO A 78 8.94 -20.40 -6.55
CA PRO A 78 8.77 -21.85 -6.72
C PRO A 78 9.91 -22.54 -7.47
N ASP A 79 10.62 -21.81 -8.34
CA ASP A 79 11.76 -22.31 -9.11
C ASP A 79 13.10 -22.27 -8.33
N GLY A 80 13.09 -21.84 -7.07
CA GLY A 80 14.28 -21.71 -6.24
C GLY A 80 15.00 -20.36 -6.36
N THR A 81 14.49 -19.43 -7.19
CA THR A 81 15.05 -18.09 -7.32
C THR A 81 14.86 -17.28 -6.05
N VAL A 82 15.94 -16.70 -5.52
CA VAL A 82 15.87 -15.80 -4.35
C VAL A 82 15.21 -14.47 -4.76
N LEU A 83 14.19 -14.08 -4.02
CA LEU A 83 13.42 -12.86 -4.23
C LEU A 83 13.91 -11.76 -3.29
N THR A 84 14.13 -10.56 -3.83
CA THR A 84 14.65 -9.43 -3.06
C THR A 84 13.87 -8.15 -3.31
N TYR A 85 13.67 -7.39 -2.23
CA TYR A 85 13.25 -6.01 -2.33
C TYR A 85 14.30 -5.19 -3.07
N ALA A 86 13.84 -4.26 -3.90
CA ALA A 86 14.72 -3.32 -4.58
C ALA A 86 14.05 -1.95 -4.74
N GLU A 87 14.88 -0.92 -4.76
CA GLU A 87 14.51 0.44 -5.13
C GLU A 87 15.12 0.75 -6.50
N LEU A 88 14.32 1.25 -7.41
CA LEU A 88 14.64 1.43 -8.82
C LEU A 88 14.38 2.88 -9.24
N ASP A 89 15.20 3.36 -10.17
CA ASP A 89 15.05 4.68 -10.80
C ASP A 89 14.08 4.61 -11.99
N GLY A 90 12.89 4.06 -11.74
CA GLY A 90 11.86 3.84 -12.76
C GLY A 90 11.23 2.45 -12.72
N PRO A 91 10.02 2.30 -13.27
CA PRO A 91 9.41 1.00 -13.48
C PRO A 91 10.22 0.17 -14.51
N PRO A 92 10.32 -1.16 -14.34
CA PRO A 92 11.01 -2.00 -15.32
C PRO A 92 10.38 -1.90 -16.72
N ALA A 93 11.21 -2.11 -17.75
CA ALA A 93 10.73 -2.14 -19.12
C ALA A 93 9.69 -3.25 -19.32
N GLY A 94 8.55 -2.92 -19.93
CA GLY A 94 7.45 -3.87 -20.14
C GLY A 94 6.45 -3.97 -18.99
N SER A 95 6.70 -3.31 -17.86
CA SER A 95 5.69 -3.17 -16.80
C SER A 95 4.58 -2.19 -17.21
N GLU A 96 3.37 -2.47 -16.76
CA GLU A 96 2.16 -1.74 -17.08
C GLU A 96 1.51 -1.16 -15.83
N ALA A 97 1.05 0.09 -15.97
CA ALA A 97 0.23 0.79 -14.99
C ALA A 97 -1.13 0.10 -14.84
N THR A 98 -1.56 -0.16 -13.61
CA THR A 98 -2.88 -0.76 -13.36
C THR A 98 -3.98 0.28 -13.16
N GLY A 99 -3.61 1.54 -12.95
CA GLY A 99 -4.48 2.63 -12.52
C GLY A 99 -5.03 2.46 -11.09
N VAL A 100 -4.56 1.47 -10.32
CA VAL A 100 -4.87 1.34 -8.89
C VAL A 100 -3.92 2.22 -8.09
N ARG A 101 -4.46 3.26 -7.46
CA ARG A 101 -3.68 4.36 -6.88
C ARG A 101 -4.00 4.64 -5.42
N HIS A 102 -3.00 5.12 -4.67
CA HIS A 102 -3.15 5.68 -3.34
C HIS A 102 -2.15 6.82 -3.17
N GLN A 103 -2.65 8.04 -2.96
CA GLN A 103 -1.82 9.24 -2.90
C GLN A 103 -0.93 9.36 -4.16
N ASP A 104 0.37 9.50 -3.97
CA ASP A 104 1.40 9.58 -5.01
C ASP A 104 1.86 8.21 -5.52
N ARG A 105 1.25 7.12 -5.07
CA ARG A 105 1.64 5.74 -5.40
C ARG A 105 0.65 5.10 -6.37
N GLU A 106 1.18 4.30 -7.28
CA GLU A 106 0.41 3.45 -8.20
C GLU A 106 0.95 2.03 -8.24
N ILE A 107 0.04 1.05 -8.30
CA ILE A 107 0.39 -0.34 -8.55
C ILE A 107 0.70 -0.55 -10.03
N TRP A 108 1.87 -1.10 -10.31
CA TRP A 108 2.30 -1.55 -11.63
C TRP A 108 2.59 -3.05 -11.61
N ARG A 109 2.50 -3.68 -12.78
CA ARG A 109 2.71 -5.12 -12.97
C ARG A 109 3.52 -5.38 -14.21
N ASP A 110 4.46 -6.31 -14.15
CA ASP A 110 5.09 -6.88 -15.34
C ASP A 110 4.61 -8.33 -15.50
N SER A 111 4.06 -8.64 -16.67
CA SER A 111 3.56 -9.98 -16.98
C SER A 111 4.64 -11.07 -16.89
N ALA A 112 5.92 -10.71 -17.09
CA ALA A 112 7.03 -11.65 -17.04
C ALA A 112 7.37 -12.09 -15.60
N ASP A 113 7.06 -11.28 -14.59
CA ASP A 113 7.46 -11.54 -13.21
C ASP A 113 6.34 -11.32 -12.17
N ILE A 114 5.09 -11.16 -12.62
CA ILE A 114 3.91 -10.96 -11.76
C ILE A 114 3.77 -12.04 -10.68
N GLU A 115 4.29 -13.24 -10.97
CA GLU A 115 4.32 -14.36 -10.04
C GLU A 115 5.23 -14.12 -8.83
N ASN A 116 6.17 -13.19 -8.93
CA ASN A 116 7.28 -12.98 -8.01
C ASN A 116 7.35 -11.56 -7.46
N TYR A 117 6.89 -10.55 -8.20
CA TYR A 117 7.04 -9.15 -7.82
C TYR A 117 5.78 -8.31 -8.05
N LEU A 118 5.66 -7.26 -7.24
CA LEU A 118 4.73 -6.16 -7.42
C LEU A 118 5.53 -4.85 -7.44
N TYR A 119 5.14 -3.93 -8.31
CA TYR A 119 5.81 -2.65 -8.44
C TYR A 119 4.94 -1.53 -7.87
N ILE A 120 5.52 -0.73 -6.99
CA ILE A 120 4.92 0.48 -6.45
C ILE A 120 5.65 1.66 -7.06
N VAL A 121 5.00 2.32 -8.01
CA VAL A 121 5.57 3.46 -8.75
C VAL A 121 5.04 4.74 -8.14
N TYR A 122 5.95 5.65 -7.80
CA TYR A 122 5.64 6.95 -7.25
C TYR A 122 5.55 7.98 -8.36
N ASP A 123 4.79 9.07 -8.16
CA ASP A 123 4.68 10.17 -9.13
C ASP A 123 6.02 10.83 -9.47
N SER A 124 7.03 10.66 -8.60
CA SER A 124 8.40 11.09 -8.84
C SER A 124 9.14 10.24 -9.89
N GLY A 125 8.60 9.09 -10.30
CA GLY A 125 9.26 8.09 -11.12
C GLY A 125 10.06 7.06 -10.32
N PHE A 126 10.25 7.26 -9.01
CA PHE A 126 10.85 6.28 -8.13
C PHE A 126 9.96 5.02 -8.04
N THR A 127 10.58 3.84 -8.06
CA THR A 127 9.86 2.56 -8.01
C THR A 127 10.39 1.68 -6.91
N GLN A 128 9.49 1.09 -6.14
CA GLN A 128 9.81 -0.01 -5.23
C GLN A 128 9.35 -1.33 -5.85
N ARG A 129 10.24 -2.32 -5.86
CA ARG A 129 9.93 -3.70 -6.24
C ARG A 129 9.75 -4.54 -4.99
N TRP A 130 8.53 -4.98 -4.74
CA TRP A 130 8.15 -5.74 -3.57
C TRP A 130 8.11 -7.24 -3.91
N PRO A 131 8.92 -8.10 -3.27
CA PRO A 131 8.91 -9.55 -3.51
C PRO A 131 7.63 -10.20 -2.98
N ARG A 132 7.21 -11.27 -3.65
CA ARG A 132 6.14 -12.16 -3.17
C ARG A 132 6.54 -12.78 -1.83
N ALA A 133 5.60 -12.75 -0.89
CA ALA A 133 5.78 -13.24 0.47
C ALA A 133 4.51 -13.93 0.97
N GLU A 134 4.46 -15.25 0.80
CA GLU A 134 3.34 -16.08 1.28
C GLU A 134 3.52 -16.44 2.76
N VAL A 135 3.34 -15.43 3.62
CA VAL A 135 3.33 -15.64 5.07
C VAL A 135 1.95 -16.17 5.44
N ARG A 136 1.90 -17.41 5.95
CA ARG A 136 0.64 -18.11 6.31
C ARG A 136 -0.08 -17.55 7.54
N CYS A 137 0.54 -16.62 8.24
CA CYS A 137 -0.03 -16.04 9.45
C CYS A 137 -1.00 -14.92 9.04
N GLU A 138 -2.25 -15.28 8.82
CA GLU A 138 -3.36 -14.39 8.48
C GLU A 138 -4.35 -14.36 9.65
N ARG A 139 -4.97 -13.20 9.91
CA ARG A 139 -5.99 -13.03 10.94
C ARG A 139 -7.39 -13.14 10.36
#